data_AF-A0A725SW93-F1
#
_entry.id   AF-A0A725SW93-F1
#
_cell.length_a   1.000
_cell.length_b   1.000
_cell.length_c   1.000
_cell.angle_alpha   90.00
_cell.angle_beta   90.00
_cell.angle_gamma   90.00
#
_symmetry.space_group_name_H-M   'P 1'
#
loop_
_entity.id
_entity.type
_entity.pdbx_description
1 polymer ?
#
loop_
_entity_poly.entity_id
_entity_poly.type
_entity_poly.pdbx_seq_one_letter_code
_entity_poly.pdbx_strand_id
1 'polypeptide(L)'
;PVAVVPDGVQLLRHETSLGIVASKNASLTALMDAGCEHLFLWDDDAWPIADNWHLPYIESPEPHLAYQFLDLAGRNKLNDLSVLYRDDKHIAYTGQRGVMLYYHRSAIESVGGFDPVYGRGMYEHSDLALRIHNAGITTWTYADVVGSEKLIYSLDEHEAVERSVPMPDRQALVERNVKIHNERRDTGFTGYVEYRQQRDVVITTLLTSQPDPQRGTKMAASPDMLAKWASSLRNCGRIALVDELLTAPADVELYRVPDVKMNVYFRRWLHIWQHLRDHPEYRFVWCTDGTDVEMLRAPWEEMEPGKVYVGSEPKTYADTWAKQNHPERIYQEFIEAHRNNVMLNAGLLGGSRVDVMAFAHGIIRLYYRIESYRFWKKEQAGAAVGDMIAFGIVAKSFGDRIVTGPRIHTVFKTDGIGKEVAFWRHK
;
A
#
# COMPACT_ATOMS: atom_id res chain seq x y z
N PRO A 1 -1.26 23.90 24.72
CA PRO A 1 -2.30 23.03 25.32
C PRO A 1 -2.60 21.84 24.39
N VAL A 2 -2.78 20.64 24.94
CA VAL A 2 -3.31 19.50 24.17
C VAL A 2 -4.75 19.86 23.78
N ALA A 3 -5.12 19.70 22.51
CA ALA A 3 -6.48 19.98 22.06
C ALA A 3 -7.42 18.95 22.70
N VAL A 4 -8.55 19.41 23.26
CA VAL A 4 -9.61 18.52 23.73
C VAL A 4 -10.38 18.04 22.52
N VAL A 5 -10.36 16.73 22.26
CA VAL A 5 -11.02 16.11 21.12
C VAL A 5 -12.30 15.45 21.61
N PRO A 6 -13.48 15.81 21.09
CA PRO A 6 -14.75 15.19 21.48
C PRO A 6 -14.81 13.69 21.14
N ASP A 7 -15.69 12.96 21.84
CA ASP A 7 -16.00 11.58 21.50
C ASP A 7 -16.52 11.47 20.06
N GLY A 8 -16.02 10.48 19.32
CA GLY A 8 -16.35 10.29 17.90
C GLY A 8 -15.59 11.21 16.94
N VAL A 9 -14.71 12.08 17.43
CA VAL A 9 -13.81 12.90 16.60
C VAL A 9 -12.39 12.35 16.66
N GLN A 10 -11.73 12.28 15.51
CA GLN A 10 -10.31 11.95 15.42
C GLN A 10 -9.52 13.19 15.03
N LEU A 11 -8.49 13.53 15.81
CA LEU A 11 -7.55 14.61 15.48
C LEU A 11 -6.29 14.03 14.85
N LEU A 12 -6.06 14.33 13.57
CA LEU A 12 -4.81 14.05 12.87
C LEU A 12 -3.97 15.33 12.87
N ARG A 13 -2.78 15.28 13.47
CA ARG A 13 -1.87 16.43 13.54
C ARG A 13 -0.57 16.11 12.82
N HIS A 14 -0.16 17.02 11.93
CA HIS A 14 1.18 17.03 11.36
C HIS A 14 2.08 17.94 12.19
N GLU A 15 3.30 17.50 12.50
CA GLU A 15 4.29 18.30 13.24
C GLU A 15 4.71 19.56 12.46
N THR A 16 4.66 19.49 11.14
CA THR A 16 4.93 20.61 10.23
C THR A 16 3.84 20.72 9.17
N SER A 17 3.70 21.91 8.57
CA SER A 17 2.68 22.15 7.55
C SER A 17 3.04 21.46 6.23
N LEU A 18 2.28 20.42 5.88
CA LEU A 18 2.46 19.61 4.67
C LEU A 18 1.69 20.15 3.43
N GLY A 19 0.82 21.15 3.61
CA GLY A 19 -0.04 21.70 2.56
C GLY A 19 -1.36 20.93 2.39
N ILE A 20 -2.30 21.52 1.64
CA ILE A 20 -3.69 21.04 1.58
C ILE A 20 -3.81 19.65 0.94
N VAL A 21 -2.97 19.35 -0.04
CA VAL A 21 -2.94 18.06 -0.74
C VAL A 21 -2.67 16.93 0.25
N ALA A 22 -1.60 17.06 1.05
CA ALA A 22 -1.23 16.07 2.04
C ALA A 22 -2.28 15.96 3.15
N SER A 23 -2.83 17.08 3.61
CA SER A 23 -3.89 17.08 4.63
C SER A 23 -5.18 16.41 4.13
N LYS A 24 -5.65 16.72 2.92
CA LYS A 24 -6.85 16.09 2.34
C LYS A 24 -6.62 14.58 2.11
N ASN A 25 -5.42 14.18 1.70
CA ASN A 25 -5.05 12.76 1.59
C ASN A 25 -4.98 12.03 2.95
N ALA A 26 -4.52 12.70 4.01
CA ALA A 26 -4.56 12.14 5.37
C ALA A 26 -6.00 11.92 5.85
N SER A 27 -6.89 12.88 5.57
CA SER A 27 -8.32 12.73 5.83
C SER A 27 -8.95 11.60 5.01
N LEU A 28 -8.63 11.49 3.71
CA LEU A 28 -9.06 10.34 2.90
C LEU A 28 -8.55 9.02 3.48
N THR A 29 -7.29 8.94 3.90
CA THR A 29 -6.71 7.75 4.53
C THR A 29 -7.53 7.33 5.74
N ALA A 30 -7.76 8.24 6.69
CA ALA A 30 -8.50 7.92 7.89
C ALA A 30 -9.95 7.48 7.63
N LEU A 31 -10.68 8.16 6.74
CA LEU A 31 -12.06 7.77 6.41
C LEU A 31 -12.11 6.43 5.66
N MET A 32 -11.15 6.19 4.77
CA MET A 32 -11.08 4.95 4.00
C MET A 32 -10.75 3.76 4.92
N ASP A 33 -9.80 3.93 5.84
CA ASP A 33 -9.41 2.89 6.81
C ASP A 33 -10.50 2.62 7.85
N ALA A 34 -11.32 3.64 8.18
CA ALA A 34 -12.51 3.48 9.02
C ALA A 34 -13.68 2.75 8.31
N GLY A 35 -13.52 2.39 7.03
CA GLY A 35 -14.55 1.70 6.26
C GLY A 35 -15.72 2.59 5.82
N CYS A 36 -15.56 3.91 5.81
CA CYS A 36 -16.61 4.82 5.35
C CYS A 36 -16.93 4.61 3.87
N GLU A 37 -18.22 4.63 3.53
CA GLU A 37 -18.74 4.54 2.16
C GLU A 37 -18.92 5.93 1.54
N HIS A 38 -19.39 6.89 2.32
CA HIS A 38 -19.59 8.29 1.92
C HIS A 38 -18.57 9.19 2.61
N LEU A 39 -17.79 9.92 1.82
CA LEU A 39 -16.67 10.74 2.27
C LEU A 39 -17.01 12.21 2.00
N PHE A 40 -17.01 13.02 3.07
CA PHE A 40 -17.16 14.46 2.95
C PHE A 40 -15.89 15.14 3.45
N LEU A 41 -15.24 15.89 2.57
CA LEU A 41 -14.07 16.70 2.90
C LEU A 41 -14.50 18.16 2.90
N TRP A 42 -14.25 18.83 4.02
CA TRP A 42 -14.61 20.22 4.26
C TRP A 42 -13.36 21.04 4.51
N ASP A 43 -13.32 22.24 3.93
CA ASP A 43 -12.46 23.30 4.43
C ASP A 43 -13.06 23.83 5.76
N ASP A 44 -12.22 24.39 6.63
CA ASP A 44 -12.60 24.76 8.02
C ASP A 44 -13.42 26.06 8.11
N ASP A 45 -13.71 26.67 6.96
CA ASP A 45 -14.46 27.91 6.78
C ASP A 45 -15.81 27.70 6.08
N ALA A 46 -16.31 26.47 6.08
CA ALA A 46 -17.64 26.11 5.61
C ALA A 46 -18.33 25.10 6.53
N TRP A 47 -19.67 25.15 6.57
CA TRP A 47 -20.47 24.30 7.42
C TRP A 47 -21.90 24.12 6.88
N PRO A 48 -22.58 23.03 7.28
CA PRO A 48 -23.99 22.85 6.96
C PRO A 48 -24.88 23.85 7.70
N ILE A 49 -25.90 24.36 7.01
CA ILE A 49 -26.90 25.31 7.54
C ILE A 49 -28.34 24.76 7.53
N ALA A 50 -28.51 23.49 7.15
CA ALA A 50 -29.79 22.80 7.17
C ALA A 50 -29.64 21.39 7.73
N ASP A 51 -30.70 20.91 8.40
CA ASP A 51 -30.83 19.49 8.76
C ASP A 51 -30.81 18.64 7.48
N ASN A 52 -30.27 17.42 7.58
CA ASN A 52 -30.23 16.47 6.47
C ASN A 52 -29.54 16.97 5.19
N TRP A 53 -28.67 17.98 5.30
CA TRP A 53 -27.90 18.55 4.18
C TRP A 53 -27.14 17.51 3.34
N HIS A 54 -26.74 16.38 3.95
CA HIS A 54 -25.95 15.32 3.35
C HIS A 54 -26.78 14.35 2.50
N LEU A 55 -28.11 14.26 2.73
CA LEU A 55 -28.96 13.29 2.06
C LEU A 55 -28.99 13.47 0.53
N PRO A 56 -29.12 14.69 -0.04
CA PRO A 56 -29.08 14.87 -1.49
C PRO A 56 -27.80 14.37 -2.15
N TYR A 57 -26.66 14.44 -1.44
CA TYR A 57 -25.38 13.93 -1.92
C TYR A 57 -25.31 12.40 -1.87
N ILE A 58 -25.78 11.79 -0.77
CA ILE A 58 -25.75 10.34 -0.56
C ILE A 58 -26.75 9.62 -1.46
N GLU A 59 -27.96 10.18 -1.63
CA GLU A 59 -29.02 9.60 -2.46
C GLU A 59 -28.80 9.82 -3.95
N SER A 60 -27.83 10.66 -4.31
CA SER A 60 -27.41 10.87 -5.70
C SER A 60 -26.75 9.61 -6.26
N PRO A 61 -27.04 9.22 -7.51
CA PRO A 61 -26.31 8.15 -8.19
C PRO A 61 -24.87 8.57 -8.54
N GLU A 62 -24.55 9.86 -8.51
CA GLU A 62 -23.22 10.37 -8.84
C GLU A 62 -22.22 10.09 -7.71
N PRO A 63 -21.12 9.37 -7.98
CA PRO A 63 -20.13 9.00 -6.96
C PRO A 63 -19.18 10.13 -6.58
N HIS A 64 -19.26 11.30 -7.23
CA HIS A 64 -18.58 12.51 -6.81
C HIS A 64 -19.44 13.74 -7.14
N LEU A 65 -19.56 14.61 -6.15
CA LEU A 65 -20.18 15.92 -6.25
C LEU A 65 -19.38 16.89 -5.36
N ALA A 66 -19.53 18.18 -5.56
CA ALA A 66 -18.92 19.19 -4.70
C ALA A 66 -19.86 20.36 -4.56
N TYR A 67 -19.80 21.06 -3.43
CA TYR A 67 -20.52 22.33 -3.28
C TYR A 67 -20.00 23.34 -4.30
N GLN A 68 -20.90 23.91 -5.10
CA GLN A 68 -20.60 24.90 -6.13
C GLN A 68 -21.44 26.15 -5.93
N PHE A 69 -20.80 27.29 -6.16
CA PHE A 69 -21.48 28.57 -6.38
C PHE A 69 -20.93 29.21 -7.65
N LEU A 70 -21.85 29.67 -8.50
CA LEU A 70 -21.50 30.30 -9.78
C LEU A 70 -20.67 31.57 -9.53
N ASP A 71 -21.05 32.33 -8.51
CA ASP A 71 -20.38 33.56 -8.15
C ASP A 71 -20.52 33.88 -6.65
N LEU A 72 -19.74 34.84 -6.17
CA LEU A 72 -19.76 35.32 -4.79
C LEU A 72 -21.14 35.90 -4.45
N ALA A 73 -21.57 35.75 -3.20
CA ALA A 73 -22.84 36.28 -2.71
C ALA A 73 -22.86 37.83 -2.69
N GLY A 74 -21.68 38.46 -2.62
CA GLY A 74 -21.50 39.89 -2.56
C GLY A 74 -21.72 40.65 -3.88
N ARG A 75 -21.27 41.91 -3.89
CA ARG A 75 -21.30 42.78 -5.07
C ARG A 75 -20.22 42.40 -6.09
N ASN A 76 -19.11 41.85 -5.63
CA ASN A 76 -18.03 41.39 -6.49
C ASN A 76 -18.47 40.11 -7.22
N LYS A 77 -18.00 39.96 -8.46
CA LYS A 77 -18.33 38.81 -9.31
C LYS A 77 -17.07 38.23 -9.95
N LEU A 78 -16.84 36.92 -9.79
CA LEU A 78 -15.72 36.17 -10.34
C LEU A 78 -15.86 35.97 -11.85
N ASN A 79 -17.08 35.69 -12.33
CA ASN A 79 -17.38 35.41 -13.75
C ASN A 79 -16.45 34.36 -14.39
N ASP A 80 -16.05 33.34 -13.63
CA ASP A 80 -15.06 32.32 -14.02
C ASP A 80 -15.68 30.94 -14.30
N LEU A 81 -16.96 30.74 -13.95
CA LEU A 81 -17.73 29.52 -14.20
C LEU A 81 -18.96 29.79 -15.07
N SER A 82 -19.43 28.76 -15.76
CA SER A 82 -20.70 28.74 -16.47
C SER A 82 -21.43 27.42 -16.24
N VAL A 83 -22.76 27.45 -16.27
CA VAL A 83 -23.59 26.24 -16.16
C VAL A 83 -23.58 25.50 -17.50
N LEU A 84 -23.25 24.21 -17.46
CA LEU A 84 -23.24 23.31 -18.62
C LEU A 84 -24.51 22.48 -18.73
N TYR A 85 -25.07 22.09 -17.58
CA TYR A 85 -26.25 21.22 -17.50
C TYR A 85 -27.03 21.49 -16.22
N ARG A 86 -28.34 21.26 -16.27
CA ARG A 86 -29.21 21.28 -15.09
C ARG A 86 -30.43 20.38 -15.30
N ASP A 87 -30.75 19.60 -14.28
CA ASP A 87 -32.06 18.96 -14.11
C ASP A 87 -32.63 19.27 -12.71
N ASP A 88 -33.62 18.50 -12.27
CA ASP A 88 -34.29 18.69 -10.99
C ASP A 88 -33.42 18.34 -9.78
N LYS A 89 -32.35 17.55 -9.97
CA LYS A 89 -31.48 17.03 -8.91
C LYS A 89 -30.06 17.55 -8.98
N HIS A 90 -29.52 17.76 -10.18
CA HIS A 90 -28.12 18.06 -10.42
C HIS A 90 -27.91 19.31 -11.27
N ILE A 91 -26.80 19.97 -11.02
CA ILE A 91 -26.29 21.09 -11.81
C ILE A 91 -24.81 20.88 -12.08
N ALA A 92 -24.38 21.11 -13.33
CA ALA A 92 -22.99 20.93 -13.74
C ALA A 92 -22.39 22.23 -14.29
N TYR A 93 -21.07 22.38 -14.11
CA TYR A 93 -20.34 23.62 -14.38
C TYR A 93 -19.08 23.39 -15.22
N THR A 94 -18.53 24.47 -15.78
CA THR A 94 -17.25 24.47 -16.53
C THR A 94 -16.01 24.33 -15.64
N GLY A 95 -16.16 24.38 -14.32
CA GLY A 95 -15.09 24.34 -13.34
C GLY A 95 -15.66 24.08 -11.94
N GLN A 96 -14.80 24.09 -10.92
CA GLN A 96 -15.14 23.63 -9.58
C GLN A 96 -14.62 24.56 -8.48
N ARG A 97 -15.36 24.63 -7.37
CA ARG A 97 -14.96 25.15 -6.07
C ARG A 97 -14.45 24.02 -5.16
N GLY A 98 -13.58 24.36 -4.20
CA GLY A 98 -12.85 23.38 -3.39
C GLY A 98 -13.36 23.13 -1.98
N VAL A 99 -14.45 23.82 -1.58
CA VAL A 99 -14.82 24.06 -0.18
C VAL A 99 -15.44 22.84 0.50
N MET A 100 -16.38 22.17 -0.16
CA MET A 100 -16.95 20.90 0.30
C MET A 100 -16.94 19.92 -0.87
N LEU A 101 -16.31 18.76 -0.64
CA LEU A 101 -16.14 17.71 -1.63
C LEU A 101 -16.78 16.42 -1.12
N TYR A 102 -17.72 15.87 -1.88
CA TYR A 102 -18.35 14.59 -1.63
C TYR A 102 -17.77 13.51 -2.54
N TYR A 103 -17.37 12.38 -1.98
CA TYR A 103 -16.97 11.19 -2.73
C TYR A 103 -17.68 9.97 -2.17
N HIS A 104 -18.22 9.15 -3.06
CA HIS A 104 -18.44 7.75 -2.75
C HIS A 104 -17.10 7.02 -2.77
N ARG A 105 -16.92 6.05 -1.86
CA ARG A 105 -15.69 5.27 -1.67
C ARG A 105 -15.14 4.72 -2.98
N SER A 106 -16.02 4.22 -3.85
CA SER A 106 -15.65 3.64 -5.15
C SER A 106 -14.86 4.59 -6.04
N ALA A 107 -15.08 5.91 -5.95
CA ALA A 107 -14.33 6.90 -6.73
C ALA A 107 -12.85 6.90 -6.29
N ILE A 108 -12.58 6.93 -4.99
CA ILE A 108 -11.22 6.92 -4.43
C ILE A 108 -10.54 5.57 -4.64
N GLU A 109 -11.26 4.45 -4.54
CA GLU A 109 -10.70 3.12 -4.85
C GLU A 109 -10.28 2.99 -6.31
N SER A 110 -10.98 3.68 -7.22
CA SER A 110 -10.73 3.60 -8.66
C SER A 110 -9.56 4.47 -9.12
N VAL A 111 -9.48 5.73 -8.66
CA VAL A 111 -8.48 6.70 -9.16
C VAL A 111 -7.52 7.22 -8.10
N GLY A 112 -7.66 6.78 -6.85
CA GLY A 112 -6.86 7.25 -5.73
C GLY A 112 -7.28 8.62 -5.22
N GLY A 113 -6.40 9.31 -4.48
CA GLY A 113 -6.69 10.62 -3.89
C GLY A 113 -6.00 11.78 -4.61
N PHE A 114 -5.74 12.86 -3.88
CA PHE A 114 -5.15 14.09 -4.41
C PHE A 114 -3.67 13.88 -4.78
N ASP A 115 -3.24 14.45 -5.91
CA ASP A 115 -1.89 14.18 -6.41
C ASP A 115 -0.83 15.11 -5.79
N PRO A 116 0.23 14.56 -5.15
CA PRO A 116 1.34 15.35 -4.61
C PRO A 116 2.05 16.24 -5.65
N VAL A 117 1.85 16.01 -6.95
CA VAL A 117 2.36 16.89 -8.02
C VAL A 117 1.92 18.33 -7.83
N TYR A 118 0.75 18.59 -7.22
CA TYR A 118 0.24 19.93 -6.92
C TYR A 118 0.91 20.60 -5.71
N GLY A 119 1.83 19.90 -5.04
CA GLY A 119 2.59 20.43 -3.92
C GLY A 119 1.68 20.83 -2.76
N ARG A 120 1.68 22.12 -2.42
CA ARG A 120 0.93 22.63 -1.26
C ARG A 120 -0.55 22.92 -1.55
N GLY A 121 -1.01 22.84 -2.80
CA GLY A 121 -2.39 23.07 -3.22
C GLY A 121 -2.54 23.84 -4.54
N MET A 122 -3.77 24.25 -4.85
CA MET A 122 -4.24 24.82 -6.12
C MET A 122 -4.37 23.77 -7.23
N TYR A 123 -5.59 23.64 -7.78
CA TYR A 123 -6.01 22.70 -8.82
C TYR A 123 -6.06 21.22 -8.41
N GLU A 124 -5.76 20.86 -7.16
CA GLU A 124 -5.72 19.47 -6.70
C GLU A 124 -7.10 18.81 -6.69
N HIS A 125 -8.14 19.55 -6.29
CA HIS A 125 -9.50 19.05 -6.22
C HIS A 125 -10.16 18.99 -7.60
N SER A 126 -9.92 19.99 -8.45
CA SER A 126 -10.42 19.98 -9.82
C SER A 126 -9.76 18.87 -10.65
N ASP A 127 -8.46 18.60 -10.44
CA ASP A 127 -7.77 17.46 -11.07
C ASP A 127 -8.34 16.12 -10.61
N LEU A 128 -8.64 15.94 -9.31
CA LEU A 128 -9.26 14.70 -8.83
C LEU A 128 -10.65 14.48 -9.46
N ALA A 129 -11.49 15.51 -9.49
CA ALA A 129 -12.81 15.43 -10.14
C ALA A 129 -12.69 15.10 -11.63
N LEU A 130 -11.72 15.73 -12.31
CA LEU A 130 -11.39 15.46 -13.70
C LEU A 130 -10.93 14.03 -13.93
N ARG A 131 -10.06 13.48 -13.07
CA ARG A 131 -9.60 12.08 -13.15
C ARG A 131 -10.76 11.10 -12.95
N ILE A 132 -11.64 11.37 -11.99
CA ILE A 132 -12.85 10.56 -11.75
C ILE A 132 -13.72 10.54 -13.02
N HIS A 133 -13.98 11.70 -13.61
CA HIS A 133 -14.79 11.81 -14.82
C HIS A 133 -14.13 11.13 -16.03
N ASN A 134 -12.84 11.35 -16.26
CA ASN A 134 -12.09 10.73 -17.35
C ASN A 134 -12.05 9.20 -17.24
N ALA A 135 -12.13 8.66 -16.01
CA ALA A 135 -12.24 7.22 -15.77
C ALA A 135 -13.67 6.67 -16.06
N GLY A 136 -14.60 7.52 -16.48
CA GLY A 136 -15.99 7.16 -16.80
C GLY A 136 -16.87 6.93 -15.58
N ILE A 137 -16.48 7.48 -14.42
CA ILE A 137 -17.13 7.20 -13.14
C ILE A 137 -18.28 8.18 -12.85
N THR A 138 -18.18 9.43 -13.30
CA THR A 138 -19.23 10.45 -13.14
C THR A 138 -19.80 10.90 -14.48
N THR A 139 -21.07 11.31 -14.48
CA THR A 139 -21.73 11.87 -15.67
C THR A 139 -21.12 13.21 -16.08
N TRP A 140 -20.78 14.05 -15.09
CA TRP A 140 -20.16 15.36 -15.31
C TRP A 140 -18.84 15.48 -14.55
N THR A 141 -17.95 16.32 -15.08
CA THR A 141 -16.67 16.61 -14.44
C THR A 141 -16.85 17.37 -13.12
N TYR A 142 -17.68 18.42 -13.15
CA TYR A 142 -17.89 19.31 -12.01
C TYR A 142 -19.39 19.49 -11.81
N ALA A 143 -19.93 18.88 -10.77
CA ALA A 143 -21.36 18.91 -10.48
C ALA A 143 -21.65 19.06 -8.98
N ASP A 144 -22.85 19.55 -8.70
CA ASP A 144 -23.44 19.70 -7.38
C ASP A 144 -24.90 19.24 -7.39
N VAL A 145 -25.48 19.13 -6.19
CA VAL A 145 -26.93 19.00 -6.01
C VAL A 145 -27.62 20.35 -6.22
N VAL A 146 -28.81 20.34 -6.79
CA VAL A 146 -29.63 21.56 -6.92
C VAL A 146 -30.05 22.06 -5.54
N GLY A 147 -29.88 23.36 -5.29
CA GLY A 147 -30.30 23.99 -4.04
C GLY A 147 -29.28 23.88 -2.91
N SER A 148 -28.04 23.48 -3.22
CA SER A 148 -26.96 23.34 -2.23
C SER A 148 -26.66 24.62 -1.47
N GLU A 149 -26.95 25.80 -2.04
CA GLU A 149 -26.81 27.12 -1.37
C GLU A 149 -27.71 27.28 -0.14
N LYS A 150 -28.72 26.42 0.00
CA LYS A 150 -29.62 26.38 1.17
C LYS A 150 -29.18 25.33 2.19
N LEU A 151 -28.24 24.47 1.81
CA LEU A 151 -27.75 23.36 2.62
C LEU A 151 -26.41 23.70 3.27
N ILE A 152 -25.58 24.46 2.56
CA ILE A 152 -24.18 24.71 2.89
C ILE A 152 -23.90 26.20 2.88
N TYR A 153 -23.14 26.67 3.86
CA TYR A 153 -22.59 28.01 3.90
C TYR A 153 -21.07 27.97 3.77
N SER A 154 -20.50 28.91 3.01
CA SER A 154 -19.07 29.03 2.80
C SER A 154 -18.61 30.48 3.00
N LEU A 155 -17.57 30.69 3.81
CA LEU A 155 -16.99 32.02 3.94
C LEU A 155 -16.33 32.49 2.63
N ASP A 156 -15.85 31.59 1.77
CA ASP A 156 -15.28 31.92 0.45
C ASP A 156 -16.32 32.60 -0.45
N GLU A 157 -17.54 32.05 -0.51
CA GLU A 157 -18.65 32.62 -1.27
C GLU A 157 -19.03 34.02 -0.75
N HIS A 158 -18.90 34.22 0.56
CA HIS A 158 -19.28 35.44 1.26
C HIS A 158 -18.11 36.42 1.50
N GLU A 159 -16.95 36.18 0.87
CA GLU A 159 -15.75 37.03 0.96
C GLU A 159 -15.27 37.32 2.40
N ALA A 160 -15.46 36.36 3.31
CA ALA A 160 -15.21 36.52 4.74
C ALA A 160 -14.03 35.68 5.26
N VAL A 161 -13.17 35.18 4.34
CA VAL A 161 -12.03 34.32 4.64
C VAL A 161 -10.75 35.13 4.89
N GLU A 162 -10.01 34.78 5.94
CA GLU A 162 -8.61 35.18 6.12
C GLU A 162 -7.67 34.16 5.47
N ARG A 163 -6.89 34.58 4.48
CA ARG A 163 -6.03 33.68 3.72
C ARG A 163 -4.75 33.34 4.48
N SER A 164 -4.43 32.05 4.55
CA SER A 164 -3.25 31.52 5.24
C SER A 164 -1.97 31.46 4.38
N VAL A 165 -2.09 31.59 3.06
CA VAL A 165 -0.95 31.53 2.12
C VAL A 165 -0.60 32.93 1.60
N PRO A 166 0.67 33.36 1.70
CA PRO A 166 1.14 34.62 1.11
C PRO A 166 0.82 34.72 -0.39
N MET A 167 0.42 35.90 -0.84
CA MET A 167 0.03 36.13 -2.23
C MET A 167 1.09 35.70 -3.27
N PRO A 168 2.40 35.98 -3.08
CA PRO A 168 3.41 35.58 -4.06
C PRO A 168 3.53 34.06 -4.21
N ASP A 169 3.48 33.33 -3.10
CA ASP A 169 3.57 31.86 -3.09
C ASP A 169 2.35 31.24 -3.78
N ARG A 170 1.17 31.81 -3.53
CA ARG A 170 -0.07 31.38 -4.21
C ARG A 170 0.02 31.59 -5.71
N GLN A 171 0.50 32.75 -6.15
CA GLN A 171 0.62 33.04 -7.58
C GLN A 171 1.59 32.08 -8.28
N ALA A 172 2.76 31.84 -7.67
CA ALA A 172 3.73 30.88 -8.19
C ALA A 172 3.16 29.45 -8.28
N LEU A 173 2.40 29.02 -7.26
CA LEU A 173 1.70 27.73 -7.28
C LEU A 173 0.66 27.66 -8.39
N VAL A 174 -0.17 28.69 -8.57
CA VAL A 174 -1.18 28.75 -9.63
C VAL A 174 -0.53 28.69 -11.01
N GLU A 175 0.51 29.49 -11.27
CA GLU A 175 1.22 29.54 -12.55
C GLU A 175 1.87 28.20 -12.94
N ARG A 176 2.38 27.46 -11.94
CA ARG A 176 2.90 26.11 -12.14
C ARG A 176 1.78 25.10 -12.36
N ASN A 177 0.81 25.06 -11.45
CA ASN A 177 -0.16 23.98 -11.35
C ASN A 177 -1.23 24.03 -12.46
N VAL A 178 -1.57 25.22 -12.97
CA VAL A 178 -2.50 25.37 -14.09
C VAL A 178 -1.99 24.65 -15.36
N LYS A 179 -0.67 24.62 -15.57
CA LYS A 179 -0.06 23.95 -16.72
C LYS A 179 -0.25 22.44 -16.63
N ILE A 180 0.04 21.87 -15.45
CA ILE A 180 -0.12 20.44 -15.16
C ILE A 180 -1.59 20.03 -15.30
N HIS A 181 -2.49 20.81 -14.68
CA HIS A 181 -3.93 20.57 -14.73
C HIS A 181 -4.46 20.60 -16.17
N ASN A 182 -4.08 21.60 -16.96
CA ASN A 182 -4.52 21.69 -18.36
C ASN A 182 -3.96 20.56 -19.22
N GLU A 183 -2.69 20.18 -19.04
CA GLU A 183 -2.12 19.02 -19.73
C GLU A 183 -2.89 17.73 -19.40
N ARG A 184 -3.20 17.48 -18.13
CA ARG A 184 -4.00 16.31 -17.70
C ARG A 184 -5.42 16.32 -18.24
N ARG A 185 -6.05 17.49 -18.31
CA ARG A 185 -7.36 17.67 -18.96
C ARG A 185 -7.29 17.31 -20.43
N ASP A 186 -6.32 17.87 -21.14
CA ASP A 186 -6.24 17.74 -22.60
C ASP A 186 -5.80 16.32 -23.02
N THR A 187 -5.08 15.61 -22.13
CA THR A 187 -4.66 14.22 -22.36
C THR A 187 -5.63 13.17 -21.80
N GLY A 188 -6.66 13.56 -21.06
CA GLY A 188 -7.62 12.63 -20.45
C GLY A 188 -6.99 11.73 -19.38
N PHE A 189 -6.13 12.28 -18.52
CA PHE A 189 -5.42 11.49 -17.51
C PHE A 189 -6.38 10.77 -16.53
N THR A 190 -6.12 9.48 -16.28
CA THR A 190 -6.91 8.58 -15.40
C THR A 190 -6.05 7.80 -14.42
N GLY A 191 -4.78 8.18 -14.24
CA GLY A 191 -3.85 7.43 -13.40
C GLY A 191 -4.31 7.37 -11.94
N TYR A 192 -4.16 6.19 -11.33
CA TYR A 192 -4.33 6.02 -9.89
C TYR A 192 -3.21 6.75 -9.15
N VAL A 193 -3.59 7.57 -8.16
CA VAL A 193 -2.62 8.28 -7.30
C VAL A 193 -2.76 7.83 -5.86
N GLU A 194 -1.72 7.19 -5.33
CA GLU A 194 -1.73 6.74 -3.95
C GLU A 194 -1.85 7.93 -3.00
N TYR A 195 -2.86 7.86 -2.14
CA TYR A 195 -3.20 8.91 -1.18
C TYR A 195 -2.73 8.54 0.22
N ARG A 196 -2.48 7.26 0.48
CA ARG A 196 -1.90 6.81 1.74
C ARG A 196 -0.46 7.27 1.83
N GLN A 197 -0.05 7.61 3.04
CA GLN A 197 1.37 7.75 3.33
C GLN A 197 2.02 6.37 3.23
N GLN A 198 2.77 6.16 2.16
CA GLN A 198 3.45 4.91 1.95
C GLN A 198 4.66 4.76 2.87
N ARG A 199 4.93 3.51 3.29
CA ARG A 199 6.16 3.15 4.01
C ARG A 199 6.74 1.85 3.50
N ASP A 200 8.06 1.74 3.59
CA ASP A 200 8.77 0.49 3.30
C ASP A 200 8.86 -0.36 4.56
N VAL A 201 8.78 -1.68 4.42
CA VAL A 201 8.79 -2.60 5.57
C VAL A 201 9.67 -3.82 5.33
N VAL A 202 10.19 -4.34 6.44
CA VAL A 202 10.82 -5.65 6.49
C VAL A 202 10.00 -6.53 7.41
N ILE A 203 9.56 -7.67 6.89
CA ILE A 203 8.71 -8.63 7.56
C ILE A 203 9.54 -9.88 7.86
N THR A 204 9.48 -10.32 9.11
CA THR A 204 9.97 -11.63 9.53
C THR A 204 8.85 -12.43 10.16
N THR A 205 9.05 -13.74 10.29
CA THR A 205 8.16 -14.63 11.02
C THR A 205 8.94 -15.37 12.09
N LEU A 206 8.44 -15.38 13.33
CA LEU A 206 8.95 -16.23 14.40
C LEU A 206 7.81 -17.12 14.88
N LEU A 207 7.67 -18.27 14.22
CA LEU A 207 6.57 -19.20 14.43
C LEU A 207 7.05 -20.42 15.20
N THR A 208 6.90 -20.41 16.53
CA THR A 208 7.50 -21.38 17.43
C THR A 208 6.52 -22.43 17.95
N SER A 209 5.22 -22.28 17.70
CA SER A 209 4.18 -23.19 18.24
C SER A 209 4.34 -24.66 17.87
N GLN A 210 5.02 -24.98 16.76
CA GLN A 210 5.23 -26.33 16.27
C GLN A 210 6.73 -26.67 16.16
N PRO A 211 7.11 -27.97 16.19
CA PRO A 211 8.48 -28.39 15.88
C PRO A 211 8.90 -27.93 14.49
N ASP A 212 10.13 -27.43 14.38
CA ASP A 212 10.73 -27.09 13.09
C ASP A 212 11.09 -28.40 12.34
N PRO A 213 10.49 -28.69 11.16
CA PRO A 213 10.74 -29.93 10.41
C PRO A 213 12.19 -30.13 9.98
N GLN A 214 12.99 -29.06 9.85
CA GLN A 214 14.41 -29.15 9.50
C GLN A 214 15.31 -29.34 10.72
N ARG A 215 14.88 -28.89 11.91
CA ARG A 215 15.65 -29.05 13.17
C ARG A 215 15.21 -30.25 14.01
N GLY A 216 14.00 -30.74 13.81
CA GLY A 216 13.38 -31.81 14.60
C GLY A 216 13.00 -31.38 16.03
N THR A 217 13.14 -30.11 16.38
CA THR A 217 12.88 -29.57 17.73
C THR A 217 12.04 -28.30 17.67
N LYS A 218 11.29 -28.02 18.75
CA LYS A 218 10.56 -26.77 18.91
C LYS A 218 11.53 -25.63 19.23
N MET A 219 11.41 -24.51 18.54
CA MET A 219 12.19 -23.31 18.84
C MET A 219 11.63 -22.59 20.09
N ALA A 220 12.47 -21.89 20.83
CA ALA A 220 12.03 -21.05 21.94
C ALA A 220 11.45 -19.72 21.43
N ALA A 221 10.32 -19.27 21.97
CA ALA A 221 9.76 -17.96 21.67
C ALA A 221 10.53 -16.86 22.43
N SER A 222 11.68 -16.43 21.92
CA SER A 222 12.51 -15.39 22.55
C SER A 222 12.68 -14.16 21.66
N PRO A 223 12.49 -12.94 22.19
CA PRO A 223 12.74 -11.71 21.43
C PRO A 223 14.22 -11.56 21.03
N ASP A 224 15.15 -12.14 21.79
CA ASP A 224 16.59 -12.06 21.51
C ASP A 224 16.94 -12.66 20.14
N MET A 225 16.12 -13.60 19.66
CA MET A 225 16.28 -14.21 18.34
C MET A 225 16.16 -13.20 17.19
N LEU A 226 15.45 -12.09 17.42
CA LEU A 226 15.21 -11.05 16.43
C LEU A 226 16.04 -9.78 16.69
N ALA A 227 16.84 -9.74 17.75
CA ALA A 227 17.55 -8.51 18.17
C ALA A 227 18.56 -8.02 17.12
N LYS A 228 19.37 -8.94 16.56
CA LYS A 228 20.33 -8.62 15.49
C LYS A 228 19.62 -8.16 14.22
N TRP A 229 18.59 -8.89 13.81
CA TRP A 229 17.75 -8.52 12.67
C TRP A 229 17.18 -7.12 12.87
N ALA A 230 16.47 -6.86 13.95
CA ALA A 230 15.81 -5.58 14.21
C ALA A 230 16.79 -4.40 14.25
N SER A 231 17.92 -4.56 14.95
CA SER A 231 18.97 -3.53 15.07
C SER A 231 19.72 -3.26 13.78
N SER A 232 19.71 -4.19 12.81
CA SER A 232 20.32 -3.98 11.49
C SER A 232 19.46 -3.11 10.56
N LEU A 233 18.13 -3.13 10.72
CA LEU A 233 17.21 -2.47 9.80
C LEU A 233 17.28 -0.94 9.86
N ARG A 234 17.16 -0.29 8.70
CA ARG A 234 17.22 1.16 8.53
C ARG A 234 16.10 1.65 7.60
N ASN A 235 15.51 2.79 7.95
CA ASN A 235 14.53 3.52 7.13
C ASN A 235 13.30 2.69 6.72
N CYS A 236 12.80 1.83 7.61
CA CYS A 236 11.65 0.97 7.33
C CYS A 236 10.89 0.61 8.61
N GLY A 237 9.63 0.19 8.46
CA GLY A 237 8.91 -0.53 9.51
C GLY A 237 9.49 -1.92 9.73
N ARG A 238 9.46 -2.39 10.98
CA ARG A 238 9.98 -3.71 11.38
C ARG A 238 8.80 -4.54 11.86
N ILE A 239 8.40 -5.52 11.05
CA ILE A 239 7.18 -6.30 11.30
C ILE A 239 7.59 -7.73 11.65
N ALA A 240 7.10 -8.26 12.76
CA ALA A 240 7.26 -9.66 13.11
C ALA A 240 5.89 -10.34 13.26
N LEU A 241 5.64 -11.32 12.42
CA LEU A 241 4.46 -12.19 12.51
C LEU A 241 4.79 -13.36 13.44
N VAL A 242 4.07 -13.47 14.56
CA VAL A 242 4.44 -14.37 15.66
C VAL A 242 3.24 -15.12 16.23
N ASP A 243 3.43 -16.38 16.61
CA ASP A 243 2.36 -17.23 17.15
C ASP A 243 2.40 -17.32 18.69
N GLU A 244 3.58 -17.49 19.29
CA GLU A 244 3.75 -17.59 20.75
C GLU A 244 4.48 -16.39 21.37
N LEU A 245 5.35 -15.68 20.62
CA LEU A 245 6.14 -14.56 21.16
C LEU A 245 5.26 -13.43 21.73
N LEU A 246 5.44 -13.11 23.01
CA LEU A 246 4.61 -12.14 23.75
C LEU A 246 5.21 -10.73 23.78
N THR A 247 6.54 -10.61 23.72
CA THR A 247 7.26 -9.34 23.85
C THR A 247 8.13 -9.10 22.63
N ALA A 248 8.16 -7.85 22.17
CA ALA A 248 8.91 -7.44 20.98
C ALA A 248 10.33 -7.00 21.37
N PRO A 249 11.32 -7.15 20.48
CA PRO A 249 12.49 -6.27 20.50
C PRO A 249 12.08 -4.81 20.33
N ALA A 250 12.96 -3.88 20.69
CA ALA A 250 12.72 -2.46 20.48
C ALA A 250 12.41 -2.15 19.00
N ASP A 251 11.44 -1.25 18.78
CA ASP A 251 11.00 -0.76 17.47
C ASP A 251 10.48 -1.84 16.50
N VAL A 252 10.05 -3.00 17.01
CA VAL A 252 9.40 -4.07 16.25
C VAL A 252 7.89 -4.09 16.53
N GLU A 253 7.09 -3.97 15.47
CA GLU A 253 5.64 -4.17 15.51
C GLU A 253 5.35 -5.67 15.49
N LEU A 254 4.74 -6.19 16.57
CA LEU A 254 4.30 -7.59 16.64
C LEU A 254 2.87 -7.73 16.13
N TYR A 255 2.69 -8.65 15.19
CA TYR A 255 1.38 -9.10 14.74
C TYR A 255 1.19 -10.55 15.14
N ARG A 256 0.19 -10.81 15.98
CA ARG A 256 -0.15 -12.17 16.43
C ARG A 256 -0.85 -12.90 15.30
N VAL A 257 -0.37 -14.10 14.98
CA VAL A 257 -0.96 -14.96 13.96
C VAL A 257 -1.40 -16.29 14.58
N PRO A 258 -2.51 -16.88 14.11
CA PRO A 258 -3.02 -18.12 14.67
C PRO A 258 -2.13 -19.31 14.32
N ASP A 259 -2.11 -20.31 15.19
CA ASP A 259 -1.58 -21.62 14.82
C ASP A 259 -2.47 -22.26 13.75
N VAL A 260 -1.85 -22.79 12.71
CA VAL A 260 -2.49 -23.50 11.60
C VAL A 260 -1.75 -24.81 11.42
N LYS A 261 -2.50 -25.91 11.28
CA LYS A 261 -1.96 -27.25 11.00
C LYS A 261 -1.41 -27.33 9.58
N MET A 262 -0.21 -26.79 9.39
CA MET A 262 0.51 -26.65 8.12
C MET A 262 2.01 -26.65 8.44
N ASN A 263 2.84 -27.15 7.52
CA ASN A 263 4.29 -27.06 7.67
C ASN A 263 4.70 -25.59 7.88
N VAL A 264 5.53 -25.32 8.91
CA VAL A 264 5.90 -23.96 9.34
C VAL A 264 6.50 -23.09 8.23
N TYR A 265 7.25 -23.68 7.29
CA TYR A 265 7.84 -23.00 6.14
C TYR A 265 6.81 -22.58 5.09
N PHE A 266 5.64 -23.22 5.04
CA PHE A 266 4.53 -22.78 4.20
C PHE A 266 3.57 -21.86 4.97
N ARG A 267 3.41 -22.12 6.27
CA ARG A 267 2.62 -21.28 7.19
C ARG A 267 3.11 -19.84 7.24
N ARG A 268 4.43 -19.62 7.19
CA ARG A 268 4.99 -18.25 7.10
C ARG A 268 4.48 -17.48 5.88
N TRP A 269 4.41 -18.13 4.71
CA TRP A 269 3.91 -17.47 3.50
C TRP A 269 2.43 -17.20 3.57
N LEU A 270 1.64 -18.10 4.18
CA LEU A 270 0.22 -17.86 4.46
C LEU A 270 0.01 -16.57 5.25
N HIS A 271 0.73 -16.42 6.36
CA HIS A 271 0.61 -15.24 7.21
C HIS A 271 1.16 -13.97 6.54
N ILE A 272 2.29 -14.06 5.82
CA ILE A 272 2.82 -12.94 5.02
C ILE A 272 1.78 -12.48 4.00
N TRP A 273 1.14 -13.40 3.27
CA TRP A 273 0.12 -13.06 2.29
C TRP A 273 -1.10 -12.38 2.93
N GLN A 274 -1.60 -12.91 4.05
CA GLN A 274 -2.71 -12.30 4.80
C GLN A 274 -2.35 -10.89 5.25
N HIS A 275 -1.17 -10.73 5.85
CA HIS A 275 -0.67 -9.43 6.31
C HIS A 275 -0.58 -8.42 5.16
N LEU A 276 0.06 -8.77 4.05
CA LEU A 276 0.23 -7.86 2.92
C LEU A 276 -1.10 -7.47 2.24
N ARG A 277 -2.12 -8.33 2.31
CA ARG A 277 -3.45 -8.03 1.82
C ARG A 277 -4.13 -6.96 2.68
N ASP A 278 -3.93 -7.03 3.99
CA ASP A 278 -4.58 -6.15 4.96
C ASP A 278 -3.80 -4.83 5.16
N HIS A 279 -2.61 -4.71 4.57
CA HIS A 279 -1.72 -3.53 4.66
C HIS A 279 -1.42 -2.88 3.30
N PRO A 280 -2.37 -2.17 2.68
CA PRO A 280 -2.20 -1.53 1.37
C PRO A 280 -1.22 -0.37 1.33
N GLU A 281 -0.88 0.21 2.48
CA GLU A 281 0.05 1.33 2.63
C GLU A 281 1.52 0.96 2.40
N TYR A 282 1.86 -0.32 2.31
CA TYR A 282 3.26 -0.72 2.07
C TYR A 282 3.67 -0.50 0.61
N ARG A 283 4.82 0.15 0.42
CA ARG A 283 5.44 0.37 -0.90
C ARG A 283 6.37 -0.77 -1.27
N PHE A 284 7.57 -0.80 -0.68
CA PHE A 284 8.50 -1.91 -0.82
C PHE A 284 8.48 -2.79 0.41
N VAL A 285 8.56 -4.10 0.17
CA VAL A 285 8.51 -5.13 1.19
C VAL A 285 9.72 -6.03 1.04
N TRP A 286 10.35 -6.38 2.15
CA TRP A 286 11.29 -7.49 2.24
C TRP A 286 10.82 -8.51 3.27
N CYS A 287 10.58 -9.74 2.85
CA CYS A 287 10.40 -10.89 3.73
C CYS A 287 11.76 -11.55 3.96
N THR A 288 12.21 -11.58 5.21
CA THR A 288 13.55 -12.06 5.59
C THR A 288 13.50 -13.06 6.72
N ASP A 289 14.46 -13.99 6.78
CA ASP A 289 14.67 -14.81 7.97
C ASP A 289 15.22 -13.95 9.12
N GLY A 290 14.42 -13.79 10.19
CA GLY A 290 14.79 -12.92 11.31
C GLY A 290 15.93 -13.42 12.19
N THR A 291 16.38 -14.66 12.00
CA THR A 291 17.48 -15.25 12.78
C THR A 291 18.80 -15.27 12.02
N ASP A 292 18.74 -15.22 10.69
CA ASP A 292 19.86 -15.52 9.81
C ASP A 292 20.20 -14.38 8.82
N VAL A 293 19.39 -13.32 8.78
CA VAL A 293 19.56 -12.18 7.87
C VAL A 293 19.73 -10.86 8.63
N GLU A 294 20.68 -10.06 8.16
CA GLU A 294 20.93 -8.71 8.64
C GLU A 294 21.01 -7.72 7.46
N MET A 295 20.43 -6.54 7.61
CA MET A 295 20.56 -5.47 6.63
C MET A 295 21.95 -4.83 6.76
N LEU A 296 22.70 -4.85 5.66
CA LEU A 296 23.97 -4.14 5.53
C LEU A 296 23.74 -2.74 4.95
N ARG A 297 22.82 -2.63 3.99
CA ARG A 297 22.49 -1.38 3.31
C ARG A 297 21.00 -1.34 2.96
N ALA A 298 20.36 -0.20 3.23
CA ALA A 298 18.97 0.05 2.89
C ALA A 298 18.78 -0.01 1.36
N PRO A 299 17.91 -0.90 0.82
CA PRO A 299 17.77 -1.10 -0.62
C PRO A 299 16.81 -0.11 -1.31
N TRP A 300 16.07 0.69 -0.54
CA TRP A 300 14.82 1.35 -0.96
C TRP A 300 14.93 2.21 -2.22
N GLU A 301 15.99 3.01 -2.34
CA GLU A 301 16.23 3.90 -3.50
C GLU A 301 16.76 3.16 -4.73
N GLU A 302 17.24 1.94 -4.54
CA GLU A 302 17.82 1.09 -5.59
C GLU A 302 16.82 0.04 -6.10
N MET A 303 15.64 -0.06 -5.48
CA MET A 303 14.61 -0.99 -5.87
C MET A 303 13.78 -0.45 -7.04
N GLU A 304 13.55 -1.31 -8.03
CA GLU A 304 12.82 -0.98 -9.25
C GLU A 304 11.39 -1.55 -9.18
N PRO A 305 10.36 -0.76 -9.52
CA PRO A 305 9.01 -1.27 -9.68
C PRO A 305 8.95 -2.46 -10.64
N GLY A 306 8.22 -3.50 -10.26
CA GLY A 306 8.06 -4.71 -11.05
C GLY A 306 9.21 -5.71 -10.94
N LYS A 307 10.35 -5.40 -10.30
CA LYS A 307 11.40 -6.37 -10.00
C LYS A 307 11.14 -7.10 -8.68
N VAL A 308 11.55 -8.38 -8.63
CA VAL A 308 11.46 -9.24 -7.45
C VAL A 308 12.86 -9.71 -7.10
N TYR A 309 13.32 -9.32 -5.92
CA TYR A 309 14.66 -9.58 -5.43
C TYR A 309 14.66 -10.81 -4.54
N VAL A 310 15.62 -11.72 -4.71
CA VAL A 310 15.64 -12.98 -3.98
C VAL A 310 17.04 -13.34 -3.50
N GLY A 311 17.11 -14.15 -2.44
CA GLY A 311 18.34 -14.79 -2.01
C GLY A 311 18.75 -15.96 -2.92
N SER A 312 20.00 -16.39 -2.81
CA SER A 312 20.50 -17.61 -3.43
C SER A 312 21.60 -18.28 -2.60
N GLU A 313 21.80 -19.58 -2.85
CA GLU A 313 22.88 -20.36 -2.26
C GLU A 313 24.04 -20.54 -3.24
N PRO A 314 25.28 -20.78 -2.76
CA PRO A 314 26.43 -21.14 -3.60
C PRO A 314 26.34 -22.60 -4.11
N LYS A 315 25.14 -23.01 -4.52
CA LYS A 315 24.76 -24.35 -4.94
C LYS A 315 23.74 -24.28 -6.06
N THR A 316 23.58 -25.37 -6.80
CA THR A 316 22.51 -25.53 -7.79
C THR A 316 21.41 -26.46 -7.26
N TYR A 317 20.28 -26.54 -7.98
CA TYR A 317 19.23 -27.50 -7.65
C TYR A 317 19.66 -28.97 -7.77
N ALA A 318 20.85 -29.27 -8.33
CA ALA A 318 21.42 -30.61 -8.34
C ALA A 318 21.89 -31.11 -6.95
N ASP A 319 21.89 -30.26 -5.92
CA ASP A 319 22.25 -30.66 -4.57
C ASP A 319 21.38 -31.82 -4.07
N THR A 320 22.02 -32.83 -3.48
CA THR A 320 21.33 -34.05 -3.04
C THR A 320 20.29 -33.79 -1.96
N TRP A 321 20.49 -32.77 -1.13
CA TRP A 321 19.53 -32.38 -0.09
C TRP A 321 18.19 -31.98 -0.69
N ALA A 322 18.18 -31.22 -1.80
CA ALA A 322 16.97 -30.78 -2.47
C ALA A 322 16.11 -31.98 -2.88
N LYS A 323 16.74 -32.98 -3.52
CA LYS A 323 16.08 -34.18 -4.02
C LYS A 323 15.55 -35.08 -2.90
N GLN A 324 16.31 -35.22 -1.81
CA GLN A 324 15.95 -36.08 -0.67
C GLN A 324 14.83 -35.50 0.19
N ASN A 325 14.77 -34.17 0.32
CA ASN A 325 13.89 -33.51 1.29
C ASN A 325 12.62 -32.88 0.67
N HIS A 326 12.39 -33.07 -0.62
CA HIS A 326 11.23 -32.57 -1.36
C HIS A 326 10.69 -33.66 -2.31
N PRO A 327 10.15 -34.78 -1.78
CA PRO A 327 9.82 -35.98 -2.55
C PRO A 327 8.67 -35.81 -3.54
N GLU A 328 7.87 -34.75 -3.42
CA GLU A 328 6.69 -34.52 -4.26
C GLU A 328 7.06 -34.45 -5.74
N ARG A 329 6.24 -35.08 -6.59
CA ARG A 329 6.50 -35.21 -8.02
C ARG A 329 6.80 -33.87 -8.68
N ILE A 330 6.02 -32.83 -8.36
CA ILE A 330 6.21 -31.50 -8.96
C ILE A 330 7.56 -30.86 -8.57
N TYR A 331 8.05 -31.11 -7.36
CA TYR A 331 9.36 -30.65 -6.92
C TYR A 331 10.47 -31.42 -7.62
N GLN A 332 10.33 -32.74 -7.76
CA GLN A 332 11.30 -33.59 -8.47
C GLN A 332 11.41 -33.22 -9.95
N GLU A 333 10.28 -32.98 -10.62
CA GLU A 333 10.22 -32.52 -12.02
C GLU A 333 10.94 -31.17 -12.19
N PHE A 334 10.70 -30.23 -11.28
CA PHE A 334 11.38 -28.93 -11.28
C PHE A 334 12.89 -29.07 -11.07
N ILE A 335 13.30 -29.86 -10.08
CA ILE A 335 14.71 -30.10 -9.76
C ILE A 335 15.43 -30.67 -11.00
N GLU A 336 14.85 -31.67 -11.67
CA GLU A 336 15.46 -32.26 -12.86
C GLU A 336 15.55 -31.26 -14.02
N ALA A 337 14.46 -30.55 -14.31
CA ALA A 337 14.40 -29.56 -15.40
C ALA A 337 15.35 -28.37 -15.19
N HIS A 338 15.70 -28.07 -13.94
CA HIS A 338 16.49 -26.88 -13.56
C HIS A 338 17.74 -27.19 -12.75
N ARG A 339 18.23 -28.43 -12.79
CA ARG A 339 19.35 -28.93 -11.97
C ARG A 339 20.61 -28.07 -12.02
N ASN A 340 20.89 -27.41 -13.15
CA ASN A 340 22.09 -26.59 -13.34
C ASN A 340 21.87 -25.12 -12.97
N ASN A 341 20.65 -24.72 -12.62
CA ASN A 341 20.38 -23.35 -12.18
C ASN A 341 20.78 -23.18 -10.71
N VAL A 342 21.24 -21.98 -10.36
CA VAL A 342 21.48 -21.58 -8.98
C VAL A 342 20.22 -21.80 -8.14
N MET A 343 20.40 -22.41 -6.97
CA MET A 343 19.32 -22.63 -6.01
C MET A 343 18.99 -21.32 -5.31
N LEU A 344 17.72 -20.90 -5.40
CA LEU A 344 17.25 -19.68 -4.73
C LEU A 344 16.96 -19.97 -3.26
N ASN A 345 17.18 -18.97 -2.41
CA ASN A 345 16.99 -19.10 -0.98
C ASN A 345 15.77 -18.30 -0.49
N ALA A 346 14.85 -19.01 0.14
CA ALA A 346 13.57 -18.50 0.60
C ALA A 346 13.67 -17.62 1.87
N GLY A 347 14.87 -17.44 2.44
CA GLY A 347 15.14 -16.51 3.54
C GLY A 347 15.21 -15.05 3.11
N LEU A 348 15.13 -14.75 1.81
CA LEU A 348 15.14 -13.40 1.26
C LEU A 348 14.17 -13.30 0.07
N LEU A 349 13.14 -12.47 0.21
CA LEU A 349 12.21 -12.08 -0.86
C LEU A 349 11.90 -10.59 -0.74
N GLY A 350 12.19 -9.81 -1.77
CA GLY A 350 11.95 -8.37 -1.81
C GLY A 350 11.26 -7.91 -3.08
N GLY A 351 10.52 -6.82 -3.03
CA GLY A 351 9.86 -6.22 -4.20
C GLY A 351 8.81 -5.20 -3.80
N SER A 352 7.95 -4.81 -4.76
CA SER A 352 6.74 -4.05 -4.42
C SER A 352 5.80 -4.92 -3.56
N ARG A 353 4.95 -4.30 -2.73
CA ARG A 353 3.93 -5.02 -1.95
C ARG A 353 3.14 -6.02 -2.80
N VAL A 354 2.67 -5.57 -3.95
CA VAL A 354 1.85 -6.39 -4.86
C VAL A 354 2.62 -7.60 -5.37
N ASP A 355 3.90 -7.42 -5.71
CA ASP A 355 4.72 -8.51 -6.23
C ASP A 355 5.10 -9.53 -5.16
N VAL A 356 5.48 -9.07 -3.97
CA VAL A 356 5.78 -9.94 -2.83
C VAL A 356 4.53 -10.71 -2.38
N MET A 357 3.36 -10.04 -2.35
CA MET A 357 2.09 -10.68 -2.04
C MET A 357 1.71 -11.73 -3.09
N ALA A 358 1.90 -11.44 -4.37
CA ALA A 358 1.66 -12.40 -5.45
C ALA A 358 2.59 -13.62 -5.36
N PHE A 359 3.87 -13.41 -5.00
CA PHE A 359 4.85 -14.47 -4.81
C PHE A 359 4.47 -15.37 -3.62
N ALA A 360 4.15 -14.78 -2.46
CA ALA A 360 3.69 -15.52 -1.29
C ALA A 360 2.43 -16.33 -1.61
N HIS A 361 1.46 -15.73 -2.32
CA HIS A 361 0.26 -16.42 -2.78
C HIS A 361 0.56 -17.58 -3.74
N GLY A 362 1.56 -17.43 -4.62
CA GLY A 362 2.02 -18.50 -5.51
C GLY A 362 2.49 -19.73 -4.73
N ILE A 363 3.25 -19.53 -3.64
CA ILE A 363 3.72 -20.63 -2.77
C ILE A 363 2.53 -21.30 -2.08
N ILE A 364 1.60 -20.50 -1.54
CA ILE A 364 0.40 -21.02 -0.88
C ILE A 364 -0.44 -21.85 -1.86
N ARG A 365 -0.69 -21.33 -3.06
CA ARG A 365 -1.45 -22.04 -4.11
C ARG A 365 -0.80 -23.36 -4.48
N LEU A 366 0.53 -23.40 -4.57
CA LEU A 366 1.28 -24.62 -4.85
C LEU A 366 1.12 -25.64 -3.71
N TYR A 367 1.23 -25.20 -2.46
CA TYR A 367 1.01 -26.04 -1.28
C TYR A 367 -0.39 -26.67 -1.29
N TYR A 368 -1.46 -25.86 -1.42
CA TYR A 368 -2.84 -26.37 -1.45
C TYR A 368 -3.10 -27.31 -2.62
N ARG A 369 -2.46 -27.08 -3.78
CA ARG A 369 -2.54 -27.99 -4.93
C ARG A 369 -1.94 -29.35 -4.61
N ILE A 370 -0.77 -29.38 -3.96
CA ILE A 370 -0.10 -30.61 -3.55
C ILE A 370 -0.94 -31.37 -2.51
N GLU A 371 -1.47 -30.68 -1.50
CA GLU A 371 -2.37 -31.29 -0.51
C GLU A 371 -3.64 -31.86 -1.15
N SER A 372 -4.20 -31.16 -2.14
CA SER A 372 -5.32 -31.67 -2.93
C SER A 372 -4.94 -32.95 -3.68
N TYR A 373 -3.76 -33.00 -4.30
CA TYR A 373 -3.28 -34.22 -4.96
C TYR A 373 -3.05 -35.37 -3.97
N ARG A 374 -2.55 -35.11 -2.76
CA ARG A 374 -2.45 -36.11 -1.70
C ARG A 374 -3.80 -36.68 -1.32
N PHE A 375 -4.80 -35.82 -1.11
CA PHE A 375 -6.17 -36.24 -0.80
C PHE A 375 -6.74 -37.18 -1.88
N TRP A 376 -6.51 -36.84 -3.16
CA TRP A 376 -6.93 -37.65 -4.30
C TRP A 376 -5.98 -38.79 -4.67
N LYS A 377 -4.96 -39.08 -3.83
CA LYS A 377 -3.94 -40.12 -4.05
C LYS A 377 -3.19 -40.01 -5.39
N LYS A 378 -3.04 -38.78 -5.90
CA LYS A 378 -2.27 -38.43 -7.11
C LYS A 378 -0.85 -37.96 -6.80
N GLU A 379 -0.48 -37.91 -5.53
CA GLU A 379 0.85 -37.53 -5.04
C GLU A 379 1.28 -38.50 -3.92
N GLN A 380 2.60 -38.62 -3.73
CA GLN A 380 3.17 -39.45 -2.68
C GLN A 380 2.84 -38.91 -1.28
N ALA A 381 2.83 -39.81 -0.28
CA ALA A 381 2.55 -39.44 1.11
C ALA A 381 3.68 -38.63 1.76
N GLY A 382 4.92 -38.78 1.27
CA GLY A 382 6.06 -38.01 1.75
C GLY A 382 5.85 -36.50 1.55
N ALA A 383 6.29 -35.71 2.52
CA ALA A 383 6.13 -34.26 2.50
C ALA A 383 7.48 -33.54 2.55
N ALA A 384 7.54 -32.41 1.84
CA ALA A 384 8.69 -31.54 1.87
C ALA A 384 8.97 -31.04 3.29
N VAL A 385 10.25 -31.00 3.65
CA VAL A 385 10.69 -30.45 4.94
C VAL A 385 10.59 -28.93 4.96
N GLY A 386 10.62 -28.28 3.79
CA GLY A 386 10.63 -26.83 3.67
C GLY A 386 10.12 -26.34 2.31
N ASP A 387 10.36 -25.06 2.05
CA ASP A 387 9.75 -24.31 0.95
C ASP A 387 10.74 -23.88 -0.14
N MET A 388 12.02 -24.27 -0.03
CA MET A 388 13.09 -23.87 -0.96
C MET A 388 12.75 -24.20 -2.42
N ILE A 389 12.18 -25.39 -2.68
CA ILE A 389 11.82 -25.79 -4.06
C ILE A 389 10.53 -25.12 -4.52
N ALA A 390 9.55 -24.95 -3.63
CA ALA A 390 8.34 -24.17 -3.93
C ALA A 390 8.69 -22.72 -4.29
N PHE A 391 9.62 -22.12 -3.54
CA PHE A 391 10.16 -20.79 -3.80
C PHE A 391 10.82 -20.70 -5.19
N GLY A 392 11.65 -21.70 -5.56
CA GLY A 392 12.24 -21.80 -6.88
C GLY A 392 11.21 -21.92 -8.02
N ILE A 393 10.17 -22.74 -7.84
CA ILE A 393 9.06 -22.89 -8.81
C ILE A 393 8.34 -21.57 -9.02
N VAL A 394 7.96 -20.91 -7.92
CA VAL A 394 7.23 -19.64 -8.00
C VAL A 394 8.11 -18.57 -8.63
N ALA A 395 9.40 -18.47 -8.25
CA ALA A 395 10.32 -17.53 -8.87
C ALA A 395 10.40 -17.68 -10.40
N LYS A 396 10.37 -18.91 -10.93
CA LYS A 396 10.36 -19.10 -12.39
C LYS A 396 9.14 -18.51 -13.09
N SER A 397 7.99 -18.43 -12.41
CA SER A 397 6.80 -17.77 -12.97
C SER A 397 6.94 -16.25 -13.12
N PHE A 398 7.90 -15.62 -12.44
CA PHE A 398 8.22 -14.20 -12.56
C PHE A 398 9.28 -13.90 -13.64
N GLY A 399 9.95 -14.93 -14.19
CA GLY A 399 10.86 -14.78 -15.33
C GLY A 399 12.02 -13.81 -15.10
N ASP A 400 12.18 -12.88 -16.04
CA ASP A 400 13.23 -11.83 -16.09
C ASP A 400 13.04 -10.72 -15.04
N ARG A 401 11.95 -10.78 -14.28
CA ARG A 401 11.70 -9.90 -13.14
C ARG A 401 12.50 -10.32 -11.90
N ILE A 402 12.96 -11.57 -11.84
CA ILE A 402 13.78 -12.07 -10.72
C ILE A 402 15.18 -11.48 -10.77
N VAL A 403 15.61 -10.91 -9.64
CA VAL A 403 16.95 -10.34 -9.44
C VAL A 403 17.60 -11.03 -8.24
N THR A 404 18.83 -11.53 -8.42
CA THR A 404 19.63 -12.17 -7.36
C THR A 404 21.11 -11.89 -7.60
N GLY A 405 21.96 -12.18 -6.62
CA GLY A 405 23.42 -12.08 -6.73
C GLY A 405 24.08 -11.11 -5.75
N PRO A 406 25.36 -10.77 -5.97
CA PRO A 406 26.20 -10.11 -4.95
C PRO A 406 25.71 -8.76 -4.44
N ARG A 407 24.96 -7.99 -5.26
CA ARG A 407 24.34 -6.72 -4.82
C ARG A 407 23.17 -6.94 -3.88
N ILE A 408 22.50 -8.09 -3.98
CA ILE A 408 21.32 -8.40 -3.18
C ILE A 408 21.73 -9.00 -1.85
N HIS A 409 22.64 -9.97 -1.86
CA HIS A 409 23.06 -10.66 -0.65
C HIS A 409 24.52 -11.12 -0.70
N THR A 410 25.12 -11.28 0.47
CA THR A 410 26.44 -11.91 0.64
C THR A 410 26.39 -13.38 0.21
N VAL A 411 27.54 -13.99 -0.08
CA VAL A 411 27.60 -15.43 -0.30
C VAL A 411 27.09 -16.14 0.96
N PHE A 412 26.08 -17.00 0.81
CA PHE A 412 25.41 -17.63 1.94
C PHE A 412 26.36 -18.49 2.78
N LYS A 413 26.30 -18.35 4.11
CA LYS A 413 27.13 -19.07 5.10
C LYS A 413 28.63 -18.78 4.99
N THR A 414 28.99 -17.56 4.64
CA THR A 414 30.39 -17.13 4.56
C THR A 414 30.74 -15.98 5.50
N ASP A 415 29.79 -15.56 6.34
CA ASP A 415 29.94 -14.42 7.25
C ASP A 415 30.43 -13.14 6.54
N GLY A 416 29.86 -12.88 5.35
CA GLY A 416 29.96 -11.58 4.71
C GLY A 416 30.89 -11.45 3.50
N ILE A 417 31.22 -12.54 2.79
CA ILE A 417 31.84 -12.38 1.45
C ILE A 417 30.87 -11.60 0.55
N GLY A 418 31.32 -10.45 0.03
CA GLY A 418 30.51 -9.54 -0.79
C GLY A 418 29.79 -8.43 -0.01
N LYS A 419 30.02 -8.29 1.30
CA LYS A 419 29.34 -7.30 2.16
C LYS A 419 29.50 -5.84 1.72
N GLU A 420 30.56 -5.51 0.98
CA GLU A 420 30.86 -4.15 0.52
C GLU A 420 29.79 -3.57 -0.43
N VAL A 421 29.00 -4.44 -1.07
CA VAL A 421 27.97 -4.03 -2.06
C VAL A 421 26.58 -4.60 -1.79
N ALA A 422 26.47 -5.61 -0.92
CA ALA A 422 25.23 -6.33 -0.67
C ALA A 422 24.22 -5.51 0.15
N PHE A 423 22.93 -5.66 -0.15
CA PHE A 423 21.87 -5.18 0.75
C PHE A 423 21.78 -5.99 2.03
N TRP A 424 21.91 -7.31 1.92
CA TRP A 424 21.69 -8.25 3.02
C TRP A 424 22.91 -9.13 3.28
N ARG A 425 23.29 -9.26 4.56
CA ARG A 425 24.10 -10.39 5.01
C ARG A 425 23.17 -11.56 5.24
N HIS A 426 23.53 -12.72 4.71
CA HIS A 426 22.76 -13.94 4.87
C HIS A 426 23.65 -15.10 5.31
N LYS A 427 23.59 -15.43 6.60
CA LYS A 427 24.50 -16.34 7.31
C LYS A 427 25.99 -16.02 7.20
#